data_AF-A0A6G0IZK5-F1
#
_entry.id   AF-A0A6G0IZK5-F1
#
_cell.length_a   1.000
_cell.length_b   1.000
_cell.length_c   1.000
_cell.angle_alpha   90.00
_cell.angle_beta   90.00
_cell.angle_gamma   90.00
#
_symmetry.space_group_name_H-M   'P 1'
#
loop_
_entity.id
_entity.type
_entity.pdbx_description
1 polymer ?
#
loop_
_entity_poly.entity_id
_entity_poly.type
_entity_poly.pdbx_seq_one_letter_code
_entity_poly.pdbx_strand_id
1 'polypeptide(L)'
;MSPAEEEDELPLIWQKMSNKLLQSFNERFDKFELSFQNLLSAQKALTERLAVNENQTADHEQRIHAVETSVAELQQENKKLRAKLSDLEGRSRRNNIKTVGVPEGEEKGRPTEFVANLIPKLLGDDVFTKPVIIDRAHRTQQPKPPEGSRPRTPGQASCSLPGSSEGITNE
;
A
#
# COMPACT_ATOMS: atom_id res chain seq x y z
N MET A 1 -46.71 93.36 13.74
CA MET A 1 -46.63 92.15 14.58
C MET A 1 -45.96 92.53 15.88
N SER A 2 -46.54 92.15 17.02
CA SER A 2 -46.07 92.52 18.36
C SER A 2 -44.76 91.79 18.70
N PRO A 3 -43.82 92.39 19.45
CA PRO A 3 -42.56 91.72 19.85
C PRO A 3 -42.75 90.47 20.74
N ALA A 4 -43.97 90.22 21.22
CA ALA A 4 -44.29 89.12 22.14
C ALA A 4 -44.57 87.77 21.45
N GLU A 5 -44.68 87.71 20.11
CA GLU A 5 -44.94 86.46 19.38
C GLU A 5 -43.65 85.75 18.92
N GLU A 6 -42.49 86.44 18.92
CA GLU A 6 -41.19 85.86 18.52
C GLU A 6 -40.47 85.10 19.65
N GLU A 7 -40.76 85.41 20.92
CA GLU A 7 -40.07 84.79 22.07
C GLU A 7 -40.53 83.34 22.36
N ASP A 8 -41.72 82.94 21.91
CA ASP A 8 -42.29 81.60 22.12
C ASP A 8 -41.89 80.56 21.06
N GLU A 9 -41.26 80.96 19.94
CA GLU A 9 -40.90 80.03 18.85
C GLU A 9 -39.58 79.28 19.08
N LEU A 10 -38.62 79.89 19.78
CA LEU A 10 -37.29 79.31 20.01
C LEU A 10 -37.31 78.00 20.83
N PRO A 11 -38.08 77.89 21.93
CA PRO A 11 -38.21 76.63 22.67
C PRO A 11 -38.80 75.50 21.80
N LEU A 12 -39.76 75.83 20.93
CA LEU A 12 -40.41 74.87 20.04
C LEU A 12 -39.44 74.36 18.95
N ILE A 13 -38.60 75.24 18.41
CA ILE A 13 -37.56 74.89 17.44
C ILE A 13 -36.52 73.96 18.08
N TRP A 14 -36.05 74.27 19.29
CA TRP A 14 -35.15 73.41 20.05
C TRP A 14 -35.75 72.04 20.35
N GLN A 15 -37.02 71.99 20.76
CA GLN A 15 -37.72 70.74 21.02
C GLN A 15 -37.84 69.88 19.75
N LYS A 16 -38.17 70.48 18.61
CA LYS A 16 -38.21 69.78 17.30
C LYS A 16 -36.84 69.23 16.90
N MET A 17 -35.77 70.03 17.04
CA MET A 17 -34.41 69.58 16.75
C MET A 17 -33.96 68.45 17.68
N SER A 18 -34.25 68.56 18.98
CA SER A 18 -33.95 67.54 19.99
C SER A 18 -34.66 66.22 19.67
N ASN A 19 -35.96 66.27 19.38
CA ASN A 19 -36.75 65.08 19.05
C ASN A 19 -36.25 64.39 17.77
N LYS A 20 -35.90 65.19 16.73
CA LYS A 20 -35.33 64.66 15.49
C LYS A 20 -33.99 63.98 15.72
N LEU A 21 -33.13 64.56 16.57
CA LEU A 21 -31.85 63.98 16.93
C LEU A 21 -32.05 62.66 17.69
N LEU A 22 -32.91 62.65 18.70
CA LEU A 22 -33.25 61.45 19.49
C LEU A 22 -33.79 60.33 18.60
N GLN A 23 -34.69 60.65 17.67
CA GLN A 23 -35.19 59.69 16.69
C GLN A 23 -34.05 59.12 15.83
N SER A 24 -33.18 59.97 15.30
CA SER A 24 -32.04 59.52 14.47
C SER A 24 -31.05 58.64 15.25
N PHE A 25 -30.87 58.90 16.54
CA PHE A 25 -30.05 58.06 17.41
C PHE A 25 -30.71 56.72 17.66
N ASN A 26 -32.00 56.69 18.01
CA ASN A 26 -32.73 55.44 18.24
C ASN A 26 -32.73 54.55 17.00
N GLU A 27 -33.01 55.11 15.81
CA GLU A 27 -32.95 54.35 14.55
C GLU A 27 -31.57 53.75 14.26
N ARG A 28 -30.48 54.44 14.65
CA ARG A 28 -29.11 53.91 14.54
C ARG A 28 -28.83 52.84 15.58
N PHE A 29 -29.33 52.99 16.82
CA PHE A 29 -29.22 51.99 17.86
C PHE A 29 -29.98 50.71 17.50
N ASP A 30 -31.18 50.82 16.95
CA ASP A 30 -31.96 49.67 16.47
C ASP A 30 -31.21 48.90 15.38
N LYS A 31 -30.61 49.62 14.42
CA LYS A 31 -29.76 49.01 13.38
C LYS A 31 -28.51 48.34 13.96
N PHE A 32 -27.91 48.95 14.98
CA PHE A 32 -26.75 48.38 15.66
C PHE A 32 -27.14 47.10 16.42
N GLU A 33 -28.25 47.12 17.13
CA GLU A 33 -28.79 45.95 17.84
C GLU A 33 -29.07 44.81 16.87
N LEU A 34 -29.74 45.08 15.75
CA LEU A 34 -29.97 44.08 14.70
C LEU A 34 -28.66 43.51 14.14
N SER A 35 -27.66 44.36 13.89
CA SER A 35 -26.34 43.91 13.43
C SER A 35 -25.64 43.03 14.48
N PHE A 36 -25.78 43.35 15.76
CA PHE A 36 -25.19 42.59 16.86
C PHE A 36 -25.85 41.22 17.00
N GLN A 37 -27.18 41.15 16.92
CA GLN A 37 -27.92 39.88 16.91
C GLN A 37 -27.54 38.99 15.72
N ASN A 38 -27.38 39.59 14.54
CA ASN A 38 -26.90 38.88 13.35
C ASN A 38 -25.48 38.33 13.56
N LEU A 39 -24.58 39.10 14.18
CA LEU A 39 -23.23 38.65 14.49
C LEU A 39 -23.24 37.49 15.49
N LEU A 40 -24.05 37.59 16.56
CA LEU A 40 -24.18 36.54 17.57
C LEU A 40 -24.70 35.23 16.97
N SER A 41 -25.72 35.31 16.10
CA SER A 41 -26.24 34.12 15.43
C SER A 41 -25.21 33.49 14.48
N ALA A 42 -24.47 34.30 13.71
CA ALA A 42 -23.39 33.81 12.86
C ALA A 42 -22.25 33.18 13.68
N GLN A 43 -21.88 33.77 14.82
CA GLN A 43 -20.88 33.23 15.73
C GLN A 43 -21.32 31.87 16.28
N LYS A 44 -22.57 31.74 16.72
CA LYS A 44 -23.11 30.47 17.22
C LYS A 44 -23.07 29.38 16.15
N ALA A 45 -23.49 29.70 14.93
CA ALA A 45 -23.45 28.77 13.80
C ALA A 45 -22.02 28.33 13.46
N LEU A 46 -21.04 29.23 13.55
CA LEU A 46 -19.62 28.89 13.37
C LEU A 46 -19.11 27.96 14.47
N THR A 47 -19.46 28.22 15.74
CA THR A 47 -19.08 27.35 16.87
C THR A 47 -19.66 25.94 16.71
N GLU A 48 -20.93 25.82 16.31
CA GLU A 48 -21.56 24.52 16.06
C GLU A 48 -20.88 23.76 14.92
N ARG A 49 -20.57 24.44 13.80
CA ARG A 49 -19.84 23.83 12.69
C ARG A 49 -18.42 23.41 13.07
N LEU A 50 -17.75 24.19 13.92
CA LEU A 50 -16.41 23.87 14.39
C LEU A 50 -16.42 22.61 15.26
N ALA A 51 -17.37 22.49 16.19
CA ALA A 51 -17.54 21.29 17.01
C ALA A 51 -17.81 20.03 16.17
N VAL A 52 -18.63 20.14 15.12
CA VAL A 52 -18.86 19.02 14.19
C VAL A 52 -17.56 18.64 13.46
N ASN A 53 -16.81 19.62 12.98
CA ASN A 53 -15.56 19.37 12.25
C ASN A 53 -14.48 18.76 13.15
N GLU A 54 -14.38 19.19 14.41
CA GLU A 54 -13.47 18.58 15.40
C GLU A 54 -13.81 17.10 15.62
N ASN A 55 -15.09 16.78 15.80
CA ASN A 55 -15.54 15.39 15.97
C ASN A 55 -15.27 14.54 14.71
N GLN A 56 -15.51 15.10 13.52
CA GLN A 56 -15.21 14.42 12.26
C GLN A 56 -13.70 14.19 12.09
N THR A 57 -12.89 15.17 12.46
CA THR A 57 -11.42 15.05 12.41
C THR A 57 -10.95 13.94 13.34
N ALA A 58 -11.48 13.87 14.57
CA ALA A 58 -11.14 12.80 15.51
C ALA A 58 -11.55 11.40 14.99
N ASP A 59 -12.73 11.24 14.40
CA ASP A 59 -13.15 9.97 13.77
C ASP A 59 -12.22 9.59 12.61
N HIS A 60 -11.86 10.57 11.77
CA HIS A 60 -10.96 10.34 10.65
C HIS A 60 -9.56 9.92 11.11
N GLU A 61 -9.01 10.56 12.15
CA GLU A 61 -7.74 10.18 12.76
C GLU A 61 -7.75 8.74 13.28
N GLN A 62 -8.83 8.35 13.99
CA GLN A 62 -8.98 6.98 14.48
C GLN A 62 -9.03 5.96 13.34
N ARG A 63 -9.78 6.26 12.27
CA ARG A 63 -9.89 5.38 11.09
C ARG A 63 -8.56 5.28 10.34
N ILE A 64 -7.84 6.39 10.18
CA ILE A 64 -6.51 6.40 9.57
C ILE A 64 -5.57 5.52 10.37
N HIS A 65 -5.51 5.69 11.69
CA HIS A 65 -4.66 4.88 12.57
C HIS A 65 -4.98 3.38 12.48
N ALA A 66 -6.26 3.01 12.43
CA ALA A 66 -6.68 1.62 12.27
C ALA A 66 -6.22 1.03 10.92
N VAL A 67 -6.34 1.81 9.84
CA VAL A 67 -5.88 1.40 8.51
C VAL A 67 -4.36 1.26 8.48
N GLU A 68 -3.61 2.22 9.02
CA GLU A 68 -2.15 2.18 9.08
C GLU A 68 -1.66 0.94 9.84
N THR A 69 -2.29 0.63 10.97
CA THR A 69 -2.00 -0.58 11.76
C THR A 69 -2.23 -1.85 10.94
N SER A 70 -3.39 -1.96 10.28
CA SER A 70 -3.69 -3.13 9.44
C SER A 70 -2.72 -3.27 8.26
N VAL A 71 -2.35 -2.17 7.63
CA VAL A 71 -1.37 -2.16 6.53
C VAL A 71 -0.01 -2.64 7.03
N ALA A 72 0.44 -2.21 8.20
CA ALA A 72 1.70 -2.65 8.79
C ALA A 72 1.70 -4.17 9.08
N GLU A 73 0.61 -4.69 9.65
CA GLU A 73 0.44 -6.13 9.90
C GLU A 73 0.46 -6.93 8.59
N LEU A 74 -0.31 -6.50 7.59
CA LEU A 74 -0.38 -7.15 6.28
C LEU A 74 0.97 -7.12 5.58
N GLN A 75 1.73 -6.04 5.67
CA GLN A 75 3.08 -5.96 5.11
C GLN A 75 4.03 -6.95 5.79
N GLN A 76 3.94 -7.09 7.11
CA GLN A 76 4.74 -8.05 7.86
C GLN A 76 4.41 -9.49 7.46
N GLU A 77 3.13 -9.84 7.40
CA GLU A 77 2.68 -11.17 6.97
C GLU A 77 3.07 -11.45 5.52
N ASN A 78 2.94 -10.48 4.62
CA ASN A 78 3.37 -10.62 3.22
C ASN A 78 4.87 -10.88 3.13
N LYS A 79 5.69 -10.19 3.93
CA LYS A 79 7.14 -10.43 3.99
C LYS A 79 7.46 -11.85 4.48
N LYS A 80 6.78 -12.32 5.53
CA LYS A 80 6.94 -13.70 6.04
C LYS A 80 6.56 -14.73 4.98
N LEU A 81 5.43 -14.53 4.29
CA LEU A 81 4.96 -15.42 3.23
C LEU A 81 5.93 -15.45 2.05
N ARG A 82 6.44 -14.29 1.61
CA ARG A 82 7.47 -14.23 0.55
C ARG A 82 8.74 -14.98 0.93
N ALA A 83 9.20 -14.86 2.17
CA ALA A 83 10.36 -15.61 2.65
C ALA A 83 10.10 -17.13 2.65
N LYS A 84 8.93 -17.57 3.13
CA LYS A 84 8.52 -18.98 3.08
C LYS A 84 8.43 -19.51 1.65
N LEU A 85 7.84 -18.74 0.72
CA LEU A 85 7.76 -19.11 -0.69
C LEU A 85 9.15 -19.25 -1.31
N SER A 86 10.06 -18.32 -1.03
CA SER A 86 11.44 -18.40 -1.51
C SER A 86 12.18 -19.63 -0.95
N ASP A 87 12.01 -19.96 0.32
CA ASP A 87 12.60 -21.18 0.91
C ASP A 87 11.99 -22.45 0.29
N LEU A 88 10.66 -22.50 0.11
CA LEU A 88 9.99 -23.64 -0.52
C LEU A 88 10.42 -23.82 -1.99
N GLU A 89 10.49 -22.74 -2.76
CA GLU A 89 10.99 -22.77 -4.13
C GLU A 89 12.46 -23.20 -4.17
N GLY A 90 13.27 -22.70 -3.24
CA GLY A 90 14.65 -23.13 -3.04
C GLY A 90 14.72 -24.64 -2.81
N ARG A 91 14.03 -25.16 -1.79
CA ARG A 91 13.96 -26.60 -1.46
C ARG A 91 13.47 -27.44 -2.63
N SER A 92 12.45 -27.00 -3.33
CA SER A 92 11.91 -27.68 -4.51
C SER A 92 12.93 -27.79 -5.64
N ARG A 93 13.80 -26.78 -5.80
CA ARG A 93 14.83 -26.74 -6.84
C ARG A 93 16.19 -27.28 -6.40
N ARG A 94 16.45 -27.49 -5.10
CA ARG A 94 17.75 -27.96 -4.58
C ARG A 94 18.24 -29.24 -5.26
N ASN A 95 17.31 -30.13 -5.58
CA ASN A 95 17.63 -31.42 -6.21
C ASN A 95 17.58 -31.37 -7.74
N ASN A 96 17.31 -30.21 -8.33
CA ASN A 96 17.16 -30.05 -9.77
C ASN A 96 18.44 -29.49 -10.39
N ILE A 97 19.17 -30.31 -11.11
CA ILE A 97 20.40 -29.94 -11.82
C ILE A 97 20.07 -29.57 -13.26
N LYS A 98 20.66 -28.48 -13.77
CA LYS A 98 20.53 -28.05 -15.17
C LYS A 98 21.86 -28.19 -15.89
N THR A 99 21.95 -29.16 -16.80
CA THR A 99 23.10 -29.30 -17.71
C THR A 99 22.89 -28.41 -18.94
N VAL A 100 23.94 -27.79 -19.45
CA VAL A 100 23.89 -26.86 -20.60
C VAL A 100 25.00 -27.25 -21.58
N GLY A 101 24.71 -27.19 -22.89
CA GLY A 101 25.72 -27.46 -23.93
C GLY A 101 25.81 -28.93 -24.38
N VAL A 102 24.89 -29.80 -23.93
CA VAL A 102 24.79 -31.18 -24.43
C VAL A 102 24.20 -31.17 -25.85
N PRO A 103 24.92 -31.63 -26.88
CA PRO A 103 24.43 -31.71 -28.26
C PRO A 103 23.12 -32.49 -28.36
N GLU A 104 22.26 -32.11 -29.29
CA GLU A 104 20.98 -32.80 -29.48
C GLU A 104 21.20 -34.24 -29.99
N GLY A 105 20.59 -35.23 -29.34
CA GLY A 105 20.64 -36.63 -29.78
C GLY A 105 21.72 -37.50 -29.13
N GLU A 106 22.70 -36.89 -28.44
CA GLU A 106 23.74 -37.60 -27.65
C GLU A 106 23.16 -38.56 -26.61
N GLU A 107 22.00 -38.19 -26.05
CA GLU A 107 21.29 -38.98 -25.03
C GLU A 107 20.70 -40.28 -25.58
N LYS A 108 20.60 -40.45 -26.91
CA LYS A 108 20.02 -41.63 -27.59
C LYS A 108 18.65 -42.06 -27.05
N GLY A 109 17.83 -41.10 -26.61
CA GLY A 109 16.51 -41.35 -26.02
C GLY A 109 16.52 -41.82 -24.57
N ARG A 110 17.70 -41.91 -23.91
CA ARG A 110 17.86 -42.32 -22.51
C ARG A 110 18.54 -41.22 -21.68
N PRO A 111 17.86 -40.08 -21.46
CA PRO A 111 18.43 -38.93 -20.77
C PRO A 111 18.85 -39.22 -19.32
N THR A 112 18.15 -40.11 -18.61
CA THR A 112 18.46 -40.48 -17.23
C THR A 112 19.80 -41.21 -17.12
N GLU A 113 20.02 -42.24 -17.95
CA GLU A 113 21.28 -42.99 -18.00
C GLU A 113 22.45 -42.11 -18.45
N PHE A 114 22.20 -41.23 -19.42
CA PHE A 114 23.21 -40.29 -19.90
C PHE A 114 23.69 -39.35 -18.78
N VAL A 115 22.76 -38.71 -18.07
CA VAL A 115 23.11 -37.77 -16.99
C VAL A 115 23.76 -38.49 -15.79
N ALA A 116 23.27 -39.68 -15.42
CA ALA A 116 23.86 -40.48 -14.34
C ALA A 116 25.34 -40.83 -14.60
N ASN A 117 25.71 -41.07 -15.86
CA ASN A 117 27.09 -41.33 -16.26
C ASN A 117 27.91 -40.05 -16.49
N LEU A 118 27.27 -38.94 -16.87
CA LEU A 118 27.93 -37.67 -17.16
C LEU A 118 28.42 -36.98 -15.88
N ILE A 119 27.64 -37.02 -14.80
CA ILE A 119 27.94 -36.33 -13.55
C ILE A 119 29.27 -36.80 -12.93
N PRO A 120 29.50 -38.11 -12.70
CA PRO A 120 30.78 -38.61 -12.17
C PRO A 120 31.96 -38.26 -13.07
N LYS A 121 31.80 -38.37 -14.40
CA LYS A 121 32.86 -38.00 -15.37
C LYS A 121 33.27 -36.54 -15.33
N LEU A 122 32.34 -35.62 -14.99
CA LEU A 122 32.63 -34.19 -14.94
C LEU A 122 33.23 -33.75 -13.61
N LEU A 123 32.79 -34.35 -12.50
CA LEU A 123 33.13 -33.93 -11.14
C LEU A 123 34.23 -34.80 -10.50
N GLY A 124 34.56 -35.95 -11.10
CA GLY A 124 35.50 -36.93 -10.56
C GLY A 124 34.76 -38.11 -9.93
N ASP A 125 35.17 -39.33 -10.30
CA ASP A 125 34.58 -40.57 -9.76
C ASP A 125 34.89 -40.74 -8.26
N ASP A 126 35.96 -40.12 -7.78
CA ASP A 126 36.43 -40.09 -6.40
C ASP A 126 35.54 -39.27 -5.46
N VAL A 127 34.75 -38.34 -6.01
CA VAL A 127 33.82 -37.50 -5.23
C VAL A 127 32.58 -38.27 -4.78
N PHE A 128 32.22 -39.35 -5.48
CA PHE A 128 30.97 -40.09 -5.24
C PHE A 128 31.23 -41.45 -4.60
N THR A 129 30.94 -41.58 -3.30
CA THR A 129 31.00 -42.87 -2.60
C THR A 129 29.88 -43.84 -2.99
N LYS A 130 28.82 -43.34 -3.62
CA LYS A 130 27.65 -44.10 -4.09
C LYS A 130 27.31 -43.66 -5.52
N PRO A 131 26.76 -44.54 -6.36
CA PRO A 131 26.33 -44.17 -7.70
C PRO A 131 25.25 -43.07 -7.65
N VAL A 132 25.36 -42.10 -8.56
CA VAL A 132 24.42 -40.98 -8.66
C VAL A 132 23.07 -41.50 -9.17
N ILE A 133 22.00 -41.30 -8.40
CA ILE A 133 20.65 -41.73 -8.75
C ILE A 133 19.87 -40.53 -9.30
N ILE A 134 19.41 -40.66 -10.55
CA ILE A 134 18.59 -39.66 -11.23
C ILE A 134 17.15 -40.16 -11.29
N ASP A 135 16.23 -39.43 -10.66
CA ASP A 135 14.81 -39.81 -10.63
C ASP A 135 14.13 -39.48 -11.96
N ARG A 136 14.44 -38.32 -12.53
CA ARG A 136 13.89 -37.85 -13.82
C ARG A 136 14.92 -37.01 -14.55
N ALA A 137 15.04 -37.21 -15.85
CA ALA A 137 15.77 -36.34 -16.75
C ALA A 137 14.99 -36.18 -18.06
N HIS A 138 14.91 -34.97 -18.57
CA HIS A 138 14.20 -34.65 -19.82
C HIS A 138 14.83 -33.41 -20.45
N ARG A 139 14.57 -33.12 -21.73
CA ARG A 139 14.91 -31.81 -22.34
C ARG A 139 13.78 -30.80 -22.14
N THR A 140 14.08 -29.51 -22.22
CA THR A 140 13.02 -28.49 -22.24
C THR A 140 12.06 -28.75 -23.40
N GLN A 141 10.76 -28.53 -23.19
CA GLN A 141 9.71 -28.77 -24.20
C GLN A 141 9.71 -27.73 -25.34
N GLN A 142 10.83 -27.04 -25.57
CA GLN A 142 10.96 -26.11 -26.68
C GLN A 142 11.07 -26.87 -28.02
N PRO A 143 10.65 -26.28 -29.15
CA PRO A 143 10.83 -26.85 -30.48
C PRO A 143 12.29 -27.21 -30.75
N LYS A 144 12.52 -28.29 -31.50
CA LYS A 144 13.87 -28.72 -31.86
C LYS A 144 14.55 -27.61 -32.68
N PRO A 145 15.67 -27.04 -32.22
CA PRO A 145 16.39 -26.02 -32.94
C PRO A 145 17.08 -26.64 -34.17
N PRO A 146 17.26 -25.86 -35.25
CA PRO A 146 17.91 -26.33 -36.47
C PRO A 146 19.36 -26.76 -36.23
N GLU A 147 19.85 -27.67 -37.08
CA GLU A 147 21.19 -28.24 -36.96
C GLU A 147 22.26 -27.14 -37.02
N GLY A 148 23.20 -27.15 -36.07
CA GLY A 148 24.23 -26.11 -35.93
C GLY A 148 23.84 -24.91 -35.06
N SER A 149 22.59 -24.79 -34.61
CA SER A 149 22.20 -23.77 -33.63
C SER A 149 22.30 -24.26 -32.18
N ARG A 150 22.15 -23.36 -31.19
CA ARG A 150 22.36 -23.69 -29.78
C ARG A 150 21.43 -24.84 -29.34
N PRO A 151 21.96 -25.95 -28.80
CA PRO A 151 21.13 -27.07 -28.35
C PRO A 151 20.13 -26.65 -27.28
N ARG A 152 18.95 -27.29 -27.25
CA ARG A 152 18.01 -27.09 -26.12
C ARG A 152 18.71 -27.43 -24.83
N THR A 153 18.43 -26.63 -23.80
CA THR A 153 18.87 -27.02 -22.47
C THR A 153 18.15 -28.31 -22.07
N PRO A 154 18.87 -29.34 -21.61
CA PRO A 154 18.28 -30.35 -20.76
C PRO A 154 17.37 -29.67 -19.73
N GLY A 155 16.10 -30.08 -19.71
CA GLY A 155 15.18 -29.78 -18.63
C GLY A 155 15.71 -30.37 -17.33
N GLN A 156 15.24 -29.83 -16.21
CA GLN A 156 15.73 -30.19 -14.88
C GLN A 156 15.90 -31.71 -14.73
N ALA A 157 17.13 -32.13 -14.40
CA ALA A 157 17.38 -33.48 -13.91
C ALA A 157 17.15 -33.46 -12.40
N SER A 158 16.12 -34.15 -11.91
CA SER A 158 15.92 -34.30 -10.47
C SER A 158 16.80 -35.45 -9.99
N CYS A 159 17.82 -35.11 -9.21
CA CYS A 159 18.77 -36.04 -8.62
C CYS A 159 18.49 -36.17 -7.13
N SER A 160 18.34 -37.40 -6.65
CA SER A 160 18.35 -37.67 -5.21
C SER A 160 19.80 -37.82 -4.77
N LEU A 161 20.36 -36.77 -4.13
CA LEU A 161 21.71 -36.85 -3.58
C LEU A 161 21.71 -37.73 -2.32
N PRO A 162 22.70 -38.63 -2.15
CA PRO A 162 22.81 -39.44 -0.94
C PRO A 162 23.09 -38.53 0.27
N GLY A 163 22.07 -38.27 1.09
CA GLY A 163 22.17 -37.46 2.31
C GLY A 163 20.98 -36.52 2.58
N SER A 164 20.04 -36.35 1.65
CA SER A 164 18.92 -35.41 1.82
C SER A 164 17.71 -35.93 2.62
N SER A 165 17.78 -37.15 3.18
CA SER A 165 16.65 -37.79 3.89
C SER A 165 16.75 -37.80 5.42
N GLU A 166 17.82 -37.25 6.01
CA GLU A 166 17.95 -37.16 7.47
C GLU A 166 17.57 -35.75 7.93
N GLY A 167 16.35 -35.55 8.43
CA GLY A 167 16.00 -34.26 9.05
C GLY A 167 14.53 -33.86 9.12
N ILE A 168 13.58 -34.80 9.08
CA ILE A 168 12.21 -34.51 9.53
C ILE A 168 11.94 -35.33 10.79
N THR A 169 12.50 -34.91 11.92
CA THR A 169 11.92 -35.21 13.23
C THR A 169 10.84 -34.16 13.48
N ASN A 170 9.59 -34.60 13.48
CA ASN A 170 8.47 -33.80 13.98
C ASN A 170 8.56 -33.79 15.51
N GLU A 171 8.83 -32.62 16.09
CA GLU A 171 8.33 -32.22 17.41
C GLU A 171 7.42 -31.01 17.24
#